data_AF-A0A3M2F3W8-F1
#
_entry.id   AF-A0A3M2F3W8-F1
#
_cell.length_a   1.000
_cell.length_b   1.000
_cell.length_c   1.000
_cell.angle_alpha   90.00
_cell.angle_beta   90.00
_cell.angle_gamma   90.00
#
_symmetry.space_group_name_H-M   'P 1'
#
loop_
_entity.id
_entity.type
_entity.pdbx_description
1 polymer ?
#
loop_
_entity_poly.entity_id
_entity_poly.type
_entity_poly.pdbx_seq_one_letter_code
_entity_poly.pdbx_strand_id
1 'polypeptide(L)'
;MSKKVVLVVDDQANVRNILEFNFKRRGFDVLAAPDGLAAITMAVNQTPDLVVLDIMMPGIDGFQVLEKLKSSEKTREIPVLVVSAKGTEPDILKAMQLGAKDYVVKPFNMDALIQKAFRLIESAPERKEEKPRTNEKKTLPYPIAGFLHVKANIDSETERDLEETVLALASVVNSGIVVALDPEEDIPSLTFGKLARIQQQVKRTGSELILATNSDSHRQTLSDSGFGKHFKILPIPDDLWEKEKGEKQ
;
A
#
# COMPACT_ATOMS: atom_id res chain seq x y z
N MET A 1 -19.42 -13.14 5.31
CA MET A 1 -19.19 -11.69 5.15
C MET A 1 -17.69 -11.48 5.01
N SER A 2 -17.27 -10.71 4.03
CA SER A 2 -15.88 -10.27 3.91
C SER A 2 -15.48 -9.49 5.18
N LYS A 3 -14.24 -9.68 5.62
CA LYS A 3 -13.73 -9.02 6.82
C LYS A 3 -13.53 -7.54 6.51
N LYS A 4 -14.02 -6.66 7.38
CA LYS A 4 -13.96 -5.20 7.19
C LYS A 4 -12.53 -4.70 7.41
N VAL A 5 -12.08 -3.79 6.56
CA VAL A 5 -10.71 -3.24 6.56
C VAL A 5 -10.70 -1.82 7.14
N VAL A 6 -9.86 -1.58 8.15
CA VAL A 6 -9.62 -0.25 8.72
C VAL A 6 -8.22 0.22 8.37
N LEU A 7 -8.11 1.41 7.79
CA LEU A 7 -6.82 2.08 7.60
C LEU A 7 -6.54 2.99 8.80
N VAL A 8 -5.48 2.69 9.55
CA VAL A 8 -4.99 3.52 10.65
C VAL A 8 -3.84 4.39 10.17
N VAL A 9 -3.94 5.69 10.41
CA VAL A 9 -2.99 6.71 9.96
C VAL A 9 -2.55 7.56 11.13
N ASP A 10 -1.28 7.48 11.47
CA ASP A 10 -0.65 8.23 12.56
C ASP A 10 0.86 8.20 12.32
N ASP A 11 1.63 9.24 12.63
CA ASP A 11 3.09 9.22 12.44
C ASP A 11 3.81 8.43 13.55
N GLN A 12 3.17 8.27 14.71
CA GLN A 12 3.74 7.56 15.85
C GLN A 12 3.43 6.06 15.79
N ALA A 13 4.50 5.25 15.66
CA ALA A 13 4.38 3.80 15.52
C ALA A 13 3.68 3.12 16.72
N ASN A 14 3.89 3.63 17.94
CA ASN A 14 3.21 3.13 19.14
C ASN A 14 1.68 3.29 19.06
N VAL A 15 1.18 4.45 18.61
CA VAL A 15 -0.26 4.69 18.45
C VAL A 15 -0.83 3.77 17.37
N ARG A 16 -0.15 3.66 16.21
CA ARG A 16 -0.55 2.72 15.14
C ARG A 16 -0.64 1.29 15.65
N ASN A 17 0.38 0.81 16.36
CA ASN A 17 0.43 -0.57 16.87
C ASN A 17 -0.69 -0.85 17.88
N ILE A 18 -0.99 0.09 18.76
CA ILE A 18 -2.07 -0.04 19.75
C ILE A 18 -3.43 -0.09 19.03
N LEU A 19 -3.66 0.82 18.08
CA LEU A 19 -4.91 0.83 17.31
C LEU A 19 -5.06 -0.46 16.50
N GLU A 20 -4.01 -0.87 15.77
CA GLU A 20 -3.98 -2.10 14.99
C GLU A 20 -4.32 -3.33 15.83
N PHE A 21 -3.67 -3.49 16.99
CA PHE A 21 -3.94 -4.59 17.91
C PHE A 21 -5.40 -4.63 18.35
N ASN A 22 -5.98 -3.48 18.72
CA ASN A 22 -7.35 -3.41 19.22
C ASN A 22 -8.39 -3.63 18.11
N PHE A 23 -8.20 -3.07 16.92
CA PHE A 23 -9.07 -3.33 15.77
C PHE A 23 -9.01 -4.80 15.34
N LYS A 24 -7.82 -5.40 15.26
CA LYS A 24 -7.67 -6.83 14.92
C LYS A 24 -8.38 -7.74 15.92
N ARG A 25 -8.28 -7.45 17.22
CA ARG A 25 -9.01 -8.19 18.27
C ARG A 25 -10.53 -8.11 18.15
N ARG A 26 -11.04 -7.11 17.43
CA ARG A 26 -12.48 -6.90 17.18
C ARG A 26 -12.93 -7.40 15.81
N GLY A 27 -12.07 -8.16 15.13
CA GLY A 27 -12.43 -8.84 13.88
C GLY A 27 -12.23 -7.99 12.63
N PHE A 28 -11.53 -6.86 12.70
CA PHE A 28 -11.13 -6.09 11.51
C PHE A 28 -9.81 -6.59 10.93
N ASP A 29 -9.62 -6.40 9.63
CA ASP A 29 -8.30 -6.32 9.05
C ASP A 29 -7.81 -4.87 9.12
N VAL A 30 -6.49 -4.68 9.24
CA VAL A 30 -5.92 -3.37 9.48
C VAL A 30 -4.78 -3.12 8.50
N LEU A 31 -4.84 -1.95 7.86
CA LEU A 31 -3.74 -1.33 7.15
C LEU A 31 -3.17 -0.22 8.04
N ALA A 32 -1.86 -0.03 8.02
CA ALA A 32 -1.19 1.00 8.80
C ALA A 32 -0.36 1.90 7.88
N ALA A 33 -0.64 3.20 7.90
CA ALA A 33 0.11 4.21 7.16
C ALA A 33 0.88 5.11 8.13
N PRO A 34 2.21 5.25 7.97
CA PRO A 34 3.02 6.09 8.85
C PRO A 34 2.97 7.59 8.52
N ASP A 35 2.34 7.98 7.41
CA ASP A 35 2.26 9.37 6.96
C ASP A 35 1.09 9.57 6.00
N GLY A 36 0.84 10.83 5.64
CA GLY A 36 -0.26 11.20 4.76
C GLY A 36 -0.15 10.68 3.32
N LEU A 37 1.06 10.55 2.76
CA LEU A 37 1.24 10.05 1.38
C LEU A 37 0.93 8.55 1.30
N ALA A 38 1.43 7.78 2.26
CA ALA A 38 1.11 6.37 2.41
C ALA A 38 -0.39 6.19 2.63
N ALA A 39 -1.02 7.03 3.46
CA ALA A 39 -2.45 6.97 3.73
C ALA A 39 -3.31 7.17 2.46
N ILE A 40 -3.01 8.21 1.69
CA ILE A 40 -3.74 8.49 0.43
C ILE A 40 -3.57 7.33 -0.55
N THR A 41 -2.34 6.85 -0.72
CA THR A 41 -2.03 5.76 -1.64
C THR A 41 -2.76 4.48 -1.24
N MET A 42 -2.69 4.10 0.04
CA MET A 42 -3.38 2.91 0.54
C MET A 42 -4.90 3.04 0.44
N ALA A 43 -5.47 4.21 0.74
CA ALA A 43 -6.90 4.42 0.66
C ALA A 43 -7.44 4.27 -0.77
N VAL A 44 -6.70 4.78 -1.77
CA VAL A 44 -7.06 4.65 -3.19
C VAL A 44 -6.97 3.20 -3.65
N ASN A 45 -5.91 2.48 -3.24
CA ASN A 45 -5.62 1.15 -3.76
C ASN A 45 -6.38 0.01 -3.07
N GLN A 46 -6.71 0.19 -1.78
CA GLN A 46 -7.33 -0.85 -0.95
C GLN A 46 -8.76 -0.52 -0.54
N THR A 47 -9.22 0.71 -0.80
CA THR A 47 -10.60 1.16 -0.54
C THR A 47 -11.13 0.72 0.82
N PRO A 48 -10.47 1.08 1.94
CA PRO A 48 -10.83 0.59 3.27
C PRO A 48 -12.28 0.96 3.64
N ASP A 49 -12.87 0.19 4.55
CA ASP A 49 -14.20 0.44 5.08
C ASP A 49 -14.23 1.67 6.01
N LEU A 50 -13.08 2.02 6.61
CA LEU A 50 -12.91 3.19 7.48
C LEU A 50 -11.46 3.69 7.43
N VAL A 51 -11.27 5.00 7.50
CA VAL A 51 -9.97 5.60 7.84
C VAL A 51 -10.03 6.18 9.25
N VAL A 52 -9.07 5.81 10.09
CA VAL A 52 -8.79 6.42 11.39
C VAL A 52 -7.56 7.31 11.21
N LEU A 53 -7.74 8.63 11.30
CA LEU A 53 -6.77 9.61 10.81
C LEU A 53 -6.29 10.57 11.91
N ASP A 54 -4.98 10.64 12.15
CA ASP A 54 -4.40 11.77 12.88
C ASP A 54 -4.28 13.02 11.97
N ILE A 55 -4.52 14.18 12.57
CA ILE A 55 -4.28 15.49 11.95
C ILE A 55 -2.83 15.92 12.08
N MET A 56 -2.20 15.62 13.23
CA MET A 56 -0.85 16.07 13.53
C MET A 56 0.17 15.09 12.95
N MET A 57 0.55 15.30 11.69
CA MET A 57 1.60 14.52 11.02
C MET A 57 2.59 15.44 10.30
N PRO A 58 3.88 15.06 10.20
CA PRO A 58 4.87 15.81 9.44
C PRO A 58 4.62 15.72 7.93
N GLY A 59 5.00 16.77 7.21
CA GLY A 59 4.82 16.86 5.76
C GLY A 59 3.36 17.16 5.40
N ILE A 60 2.62 16.16 4.93
CA ILE A 60 1.18 16.30 4.63
C ILE A 60 0.40 16.09 5.92
N ASP A 61 -0.21 17.17 6.41
CA ASP A 61 -1.08 17.10 7.59
C ASP A 61 -2.39 16.34 7.31
N GLY A 62 -3.07 15.88 8.36
CA GLY A 62 -4.28 15.10 8.18
C GLY A 62 -5.48 15.89 7.64
N PHE A 63 -5.48 17.22 7.68
CA PHE A 63 -6.53 18.00 7.00
C PHE A 63 -6.37 17.89 5.48
N GLN A 64 -5.14 17.98 4.97
CA GLN A 64 -4.85 17.80 3.55
C GLN A 64 -5.12 16.36 3.10
N VAL A 65 -4.82 15.36 3.94
CA VAL A 65 -5.20 13.96 3.67
C VAL A 65 -6.71 13.84 3.54
N LEU A 66 -7.46 14.37 4.51
CA LEU A 66 -8.92 14.31 4.51
C LEU A 66 -9.51 14.97 3.26
N GLU A 67 -9.04 16.16 2.90
CA GLU A 67 -9.47 16.87 1.69
C GLU A 67 -9.21 16.05 0.42
N LYS A 68 -8.01 15.45 0.28
CA LYS A 68 -7.67 14.57 -0.85
C LYS A 68 -8.53 13.31 -0.91
N LEU A 69 -8.85 12.72 0.24
CA LEU A 69 -9.75 11.58 0.30
C LEU A 69 -11.18 11.96 -0.09
N LYS A 70 -11.66 13.13 0.31
CA LYS A 70 -13.03 13.57 0.02
C LYS A 70 -13.23 14.16 -1.37
N SER A 71 -12.16 14.61 -2.02
CA SER A 71 -12.20 15.11 -3.41
C SER A 71 -12.13 14.00 -4.46
N SER A 72 -11.64 12.80 -4.13
CA SER A 72 -11.49 11.70 -5.08
C SER A 72 -12.74 10.82 -5.14
N GLU A 73 -13.23 10.52 -6.35
CA GLU A 73 -14.40 9.68 -6.56
C GLU A 73 -14.25 8.28 -5.95
N LYS A 74 -13.03 7.71 -5.98
CA LYS A 74 -12.75 6.37 -5.43
C LYS A 74 -12.79 6.33 -3.90
N THR A 75 -12.50 7.44 -3.22
CA THR A 75 -12.29 7.45 -1.76
C THR A 75 -13.27 8.34 -1.00
N ARG A 76 -14.05 9.19 -1.67
CA ARG A 76 -14.95 10.17 -1.01
C ARG A 76 -15.99 9.54 -0.09
N GLU A 77 -16.44 8.34 -0.44
CA GLU A 77 -17.44 7.59 0.34
C GLU A 77 -16.84 6.89 1.56
N ILE A 78 -15.52 6.76 1.66
CA ILE A 78 -14.89 6.13 2.82
C ILE A 78 -15.13 7.01 4.05
N PRO A 79 -15.79 6.53 5.12
CA PRO A 79 -15.92 7.31 6.35
C PRO A 79 -14.53 7.57 6.95
N VAL A 80 -14.32 8.80 7.42
CA VAL A 80 -13.08 9.20 8.10
C VAL A 80 -13.41 9.57 9.53
N LEU A 81 -12.80 8.86 10.48
CA LEU A 81 -12.83 9.12 11.91
C LEU A 81 -11.51 9.80 12.29
N VAL A 82 -11.58 11.07 12.66
CA VAL A 82 -10.38 11.80 13.06
C VAL A 82 -10.03 11.47 14.51
N VAL A 83 -8.76 11.19 14.77
CA VAL A 83 -8.23 10.90 16.11
C VAL A 83 -6.95 11.69 16.32
N SER A 84 -7.02 12.82 17.03
CA SER A 84 -5.88 13.74 17.14
C SER A 84 -5.72 14.38 18.51
N ALA A 85 -4.51 14.84 18.82
CA ALA A 85 -4.24 15.69 19.97
C ALA A 85 -4.73 17.14 19.77
N LYS A 86 -4.91 17.57 18.50
CA LYS A 86 -5.71 18.77 18.22
C LYS A 86 -7.16 18.50 18.62
N GLY A 87 -7.79 19.43 19.31
CA GLY A 87 -9.13 19.24 19.85
C GLY A 87 -9.84 20.54 20.18
N THR A 88 -9.36 21.67 19.64
CA THR A 88 -10.07 22.93 19.79
C THR A 88 -11.33 22.91 18.92
N GLU A 89 -12.35 23.69 19.29
CA GLU A 89 -13.58 23.79 18.51
C GLU A 89 -13.32 24.16 17.03
N PRO A 90 -12.42 25.10 16.69
CA PRO A 90 -12.05 25.36 15.30
C PRO A 90 -11.44 24.15 14.56
N ASP A 91 -10.61 23.35 15.22
CA ASP A 91 -10.00 22.16 14.59
C ASP A 91 -11.06 21.11 14.26
N ILE A 92 -11.99 20.87 15.20
CA ILE A 92 -13.09 19.92 15.03
C ILE A 92 -14.01 20.41 13.91
N LEU A 93 -14.42 21.69 13.95
CA LEU A 93 -15.27 22.28 12.90
C LEU A 93 -14.63 22.16 11.52
N LYS A 94 -13.33 22.44 11.41
CA LYS A 94 -12.58 22.30 10.16
C LYS A 94 -12.59 20.85 9.65
N ALA A 95 -12.34 19.87 10.51
CA ALA A 95 -12.39 18.46 10.13
C ALA A 95 -13.79 18.05 9.63
N MET A 96 -14.84 18.47 10.32
CA MET A 96 -16.22 18.16 9.94
C MET A 96 -16.60 18.83 8.61
N GLN A 97 -16.19 20.08 8.37
CA GLN A 97 -16.39 20.78 7.10
C GLN A 97 -15.70 20.10 5.92
N LEU A 98 -14.52 19.54 6.16
CA LEU A 98 -13.78 18.75 5.17
C LEU A 98 -14.35 17.34 4.95
N GLY A 99 -15.42 16.96 5.67
CA GLY A 99 -16.14 15.70 5.47
C GLY A 99 -15.74 14.56 6.40
N ALA A 100 -15.02 14.84 7.50
CA ALA A 100 -14.90 13.86 8.58
C ALA A 100 -16.30 13.48 9.10
N LYS A 101 -16.47 12.20 9.45
CA LYS A 101 -17.76 11.71 9.97
C LYS A 101 -17.87 11.83 11.49
N ASP A 102 -16.73 11.79 12.17
CA ASP A 102 -16.65 11.94 13.62
C ASP A 102 -15.21 12.35 14.00
N TYR A 103 -15.05 12.83 15.23
CA TYR A 103 -13.80 13.33 15.78
C TYR A 103 -13.61 12.82 17.20
N VAL A 104 -12.40 12.37 17.54
CA VAL A 104 -12.01 11.93 18.87
C VAL A 104 -10.71 12.61 19.27
N VAL A 105 -10.73 13.31 20.40
CA VAL A 105 -9.54 13.99 20.94
C VAL A 105 -8.72 13.00 21.77
N LYS A 106 -7.40 13.01 21.60
CA LYS A 106 -6.45 12.26 22.44
C LYS A 106 -6.28 12.97 23.80
N PRO A 107 -6.22 12.26 24.94
CA PRO A 107 -6.34 10.80 25.08
C PRO A 107 -7.80 10.34 25.00
N PHE A 108 -8.02 9.13 24.47
CA PHE A 108 -9.35 8.58 24.24
C PHE A 108 -9.53 7.20 24.90
N ASN A 109 -10.79 6.85 25.16
CA ASN A 109 -11.16 5.50 25.55
C ASN A 109 -11.21 4.60 24.30
N MET A 110 -10.46 3.49 24.33
CA MET A 110 -10.34 2.57 23.20
C MET A 110 -11.69 1.93 22.82
N ASP A 111 -12.49 1.50 23.80
CA ASP A 111 -13.80 0.90 23.52
C ASP A 111 -14.76 1.90 22.87
N ALA A 112 -14.76 3.15 23.34
CA ALA A 112 -15.56 4.21 22.73
C ALA A 112 -15.12 4.52 21.30
N LEU A 113 -13.81 4.52 21.01
CA LEU A 113 -13.28 4.70 19.66
C LEU A 113 -13.76 3.56 18.74
N ILE A 114 -13.61 2.31 19.18
CA ILE A 114 -14.05 1.14 18.42
C ILE A 114 -15.56 1.18 18.17
N GLN A 115 -16.38 1.55 19.16
CA GLN A 115 -17.83 1.68 18.99
C GLN A 115 -18.21 2.78 17.98
N LYS A 116 -17.47 3.90 17.95
CA LYS A 116 -17.63 4.91 16.91
C LYS A 116 -17.28 4.33 15.53
N ALA A 117 -16.14 3.65 15.41
CA ALA A 117 -15.71 3.01 14.18
C ALA A 117 -16.74 2.01 13.64
N PHE A 118 -17.27 1.11 14.47
CA PHE A 118 -18.34 0.18 14.07
C PHE A 118 -19.57 0.90 13.52
N ARG A 119 -20.08 1.90 14.26
CA ARG A 119 -21.24 2.67 13.82
C ARG A 119 -21.01 3.38 12.48
N LEU A 120 -19.81 3.91 12.26
CA LEU A 120 -19.46 4.56 11.00
C LEU A 120 -19.39 3.59 9.83
N ILE A 121 -18.90 2.37 10.05
CA ILE A 121 -18.83 1.32 9.02
C ILE A 121 -20.23 0.79 8.70
N GLU A 122 -21.08 0.60 9.70
CA GLU A 122 -22.46 0.10 9.53
C GLU A 122 -23.41 1.13 8.90
N SER A 123 -23.20 2.42 9.20
CA SER A 123 -24.02 3.51 8.65
C SER A 123 -23.52 4.02 7.30
N ALA A 124 -22.32 3.61 6.88
CA ALA A 124 -21.85 3.87 5.53
C ALA A 124 -22.80 3.14 4.55
N PRO A 125 -23.21 3.80 3.45
CA PRO A 125 -24.02 3.13 2.44
C PRO A 125 -23.33 1.82 2.05
N GLU A 126 -24.11 0.73 1.94
CA GLU A 126 -23.58 -0.51 1.39
C GLU A 126 -22.94 -0.16 0.06
N ARG A 127 -21.60 -0.14 0.05
CA ARG A 127 -20.87 -0.10 -1.20
C ARG A 127 -21.28 -1.39 -1.84
N LYS A 128 -22.12 -1.28 -2.89
CA LYS A 128 -22.37 -2.40 -3.79
C LYS A 128 -21.00 -3.00 -3.99
N GLU A 129 -20.81 -4.23 -3.53
CA GLU A 129 -19.59 -4.95 -3.85
C GLU A 129 -19.51 -4.79 -5.37
N GLU A 130 -18.59 -3.95 -5.83
CA GLU A 130 -18.17 -4.03 -7.19
C GLU A 130 -17.50 -5.39 -7.21
N LYS A 131 -18.32 -6.42 -7.49
CA LYS A 131 -17.86 -7.69 -8.05
C LYS A 131 -16.72 -7.27 -8.96
N PRO A 132 -15.48 -7.71 -8.71
CA PRO A 132 -14.30 -7.14 -9.33
C PRO A 132 -14.64 -7.00 -10.80
N ARG A 133 -14.86 -5.76 -11.24
CA ARG A 133 -15.24 -5.50 -12.61
C ARG A 133 -13.97 -5.83 -13.35
N THR A 134 -13.96 -7.03 -13.91
CA THR A 134 -13.02 -7.46 -14.93
C THR A 134 -12.91 -6.29 -15.90
N ASN A 135 -11.73 -5.67 -15.97
CA ASN A 135 -11.36 -4.48 -16.77
C ASN A 135 -11.23 -3.11 -16.05
N GLU A 136 -10.68 -3.04 -14.83
CA GLU A 136 -9.96 -1.84 -14.40
C GLU A 136 -8.45 -2.03 -14.51
N LYS A 137 -7.79 -1.10 -15.22
CA LYS A 137 -6.34 -0.95 -15.33
C LYS A 137 -5.69 -1.25 -13.97
N LYS A 138 -4.96 -2.37 -13.87
CA LYS A 138 -4.24 -2.79 -12.66
C LYS A 138 -3.22 -1.71 -12.31
N THR A 139 -3.61 -0.72 -11.52
CA THR A 139 -2.64 0.27 -11.04
C THR A 139 -1.89 -0.40 -9.90
N LEU A 140 -0.56 -0.48 -10.00
CA LEU A 140 0.26 -1.15 -9.00
C LEU A 140 0.08 -0.44 -7.64
N PRO A 141 -0.17 -1.17 -6.53
CA PRO A 141 -0.65 -0.60 -5.27
C PRO A 141 0.32 0.31 -4.49
N TYR A 142 1.43 0.77 -5.06
CA TYR A 142 2.49 1.56 -4.40
C TYR A 142 3.03 2.65 -5.33
N PRO A 143 3.61 3.75 -4.79
CA PRO A 143 4.41 4.65 -5.62
C PRO A 143 5.66 3.88 -6.07
N ILE A 144 5.79 3.72 -7.39
CA ILE A 144 6.92 3.02 -8.01
C ILE A 144 7.89 4.07 -8.46
N ALA A 145 9.09 4.05 -7.87
CA ALA A 145 10.13 4.98 -8.26
C ALA A 145 11.00 4.45 -9.42
N GLY A 146 10.95 3.15 -9.70
CA GLY A 146 11.64 2.53 -10.82
C GLY A 146 11.02 1.18 -11.20
N PHE A 147 11.01 0.90 -12.50
CA PHE A 147 10.56 -0.35 -13.08
C PHE A 147 11.71 -0.95 -13.87
N LEU A 148 12.15 -2.14 -13.48
CA LEU A 148 13.22 -2.88 -14.17
C LEU A 148 12.64 -4.13 -14.79
N HIS A 149 12.99 -4.37 -16.04
CA HIS A 149 12.65 -5.60 -16.72
C HIS A 149 13.83 -6.57 -16.66
N VAL A 150 13.56 -7.77 -16.15
CA VAL A 150 14.56 -8.83 -16.02
C VAL A 150 14.15 -10.02 -16.87
N LYS A 151 15.06 -10.43 -17.75
CA LYS A 151 14.94 -11.63 -18.59
C LYS A 151 15.44 -12.87 -17.85
N ALA A 152 15.03 -14.04 -18.32
CA ALA A 152 15.16 -15.32 -17.65
C ALA A 152 16.57 -15.69 -17.21
N ASN A 153 17.57 -15.42 -18.04
CA ASN A 153 18.95 -15.73 -17.71
C ASN A 153 19.77 -14.46 -17.54
N ILE A 154 20.05 -14.14 -16.28
CA ILE A 154 20.98 -13.10 -15.90
C ILE A 154 22.34 -13.77 -15.75
N ASP A 155 23.25 -13.56 -16.70
CA ASP A 155 24.64 -13.95 -16.55
C ASP A 155 25.33 -13.12 -15.44
N SER A 156 26.59 -13.43 -15.13
CA SER A 156 27.30 -12.77 -14.03
C SER A 156 27.56 -11.28 -14.28
N GLU A 157 27.66 -10.84 -15.53
CA GLU A 157 27.87 -9.44 -15.90
C GLU A 157 26.57 -8.66 -15.72
N THR A 158 25.47 -9.18 -16.29
CA THR A 158 24.12 -8.61 -16.16
C THR A 158 23.65 -8.57 -14.70
N GLU A 159 24.07 -9.53 -13.87
CA GLU A 159 23.73 -9.56 -12.44
C GLU A 159 24.34 -8.37 -11.71
N ARG A 160 25.59 -8.05 -12.02
CA ARG A 160 26.30 -6.93 -11.42
C ARG A 160 25.70 -5.60 -11.86
N ASP A 161 25.40 -5.46 -13.15
CA ASP A 161 24.76 -4.25 -13.68
C ASP A 161 23.37 -4.03 -13.07
N LEU A 162 22.61 -5.11 -12.91
CA LEU A 162 21.32 -5.09 -12.23
C LEU A 162 21.46 -4.66 -10.77
N GLU A 163 22.43 -5.23 -10.05
CA GLU A 163 22.71 -4.89 -8.65
C GLU A 163 23.10 -3.40 -8.53
N GLU A 164 24.02 -2.91 -9.34
CA GLU A 164 24.45 -1.50 -9.34
C GLU A 164 23.29 -0.54 -9.66
N THR A 165 22.48 -0.87 -10.67
CA THR A 165 21.31 -0.07 -11.06
C THR A 165 20.28 -0.02 -9.93
N VAL A 166 19.97 -1.18 -9.34
CA VAL A 166 18.98 -1.28 -8.27
C VAL A 166 19.45 -0.54 -7.02
N LEU A 167 20.73 -0.64 -6.65
CA LEU A 167 21.29 0.09 -5.52
C LEU A 167 21.32 1.61 -5.77
N ALA A 168 21.66 2.04 -6.99
CA ALA A 168 21.61 3.45 -7.35
C ALA A 168 20.20 4.02 -7.19
N LEU A 169 19.18 3.33 -7.71
CA LEU A 169 17.78 3.72 -7.50
C LEU A 169 17.42 3.75 -6.02
N ALA A 170 17.78 2.70 -5.28
CA ALA A 170 17.50 2.57 -3.84
C ALA A 170 18.19 3.64 -2.98
N SER A 171 19.21 4.33 -3.51
CA SER A 171 19.89 5.45 -2.83
C SER A 171 19.15 6.79 -2.97
N VAL A 172 18.30 6.91 -3.99
CA VAL A 172 17.54 8.13 -4.30
C VAL A 172 16.10 8.05 -3.81
N VAL A 173 15.60 6.84 -3.55
CA VAL A 173 14.20 6.58 -3.25
C VAL A 173 14.07 5.85 -1.90
N ASN A 174 12.99 6.14 -1.16
CA ASN A 174 12.59 5.42 0.07
C ASN A 174 11.28 4.65 -0.16
N SER A 175 11.12 4.04 -1.34
CA SER A 175 9.86 3.44 -1.79
C SER A 175 10.11 2.11 -2.52
N GLY A 176 9.07 1.56 -3.15
CA GLY A 176 9.16 0.28 -3.86
C GLY A 176 9.82 0.41 -5.23
N ILE A 177 10.76 -0.49 -5.52
CA ILE A 177 11.34 -0.68 -6.85
C ILE A 177 10.74 -1.97 -7.42
N VAL A 178 10.10 -1.89 -8.59
CA VAL A 178 9.46 -3.05 -9.21
C VAL A 178 10.41 -3.71 -10.19
N VAL A 179 10.58 -5.02 -10.05
CA VAL A 179 11.26 -5.88 -11.01
C VAL A 179 10.19 -6.72 -11.69
N ALA A 180 9.90 -6.42 -12.95
CA ALA A 180 9.01 -7.21 -13.78
C ALA A 180 9.76 -8.33 -14.46
N LEU A 181 9.09 -9.47 -14.49
CA LEU A 181 9.59 -10.71 -15.06
C LEU A 181 8.78 -11.03 -16.30
N ASP A 182 9.46 -11.25 -17.43
CA ASP A 182 8.80 -11.61 -18.68
C ASP A 182 7.98 -12.89 -18.49
N PRO A 183 6.64 -12.85 -18.57
CA PRO A 183 5.82 -14.02 -18.32
C PRO A 183 5.97 -15.13 -19.38
N GLU A 184 6.60 -14.84 -20.53
CA GLU A 184 6.83 -15.81 -21.60
C GLU A 184 8.17 -16.54 -21.48
N GLU A 185 9.08 -16.07 -20.62
CA GLU A 185 10.37 -16.72 -20.40
C GLU A 185 10.38 -17.53 -19.11
N ASP A 186 10.92 -18.76 -19.12
CA ASP A 186 11.07 -19.54 -17.90
C ASP A 186 12.24 -19.02 -17.05
N ILE A 187 11.93 -18.45 -15.88
CA ILE A 187 12.94 -17.93 -14.96
C ILE A 187 13.39 -19.02 -13.97
N PRO A 188 14.66 -19.43 -13.97
CA PRO A 188 15.16 -20.47 -13.07
C PRO A 188 15.30 -19.96 -11.63
N SER A 189 15.23 -20.89 -10.67
CA SER A 189 15.45 -20.62 -9.24
C SER A 189 16.74 -19.87 -8.94
N LEU A 190 17.80 -20.09 -9.73
CA LEU A 190 19.07 -19.39 -9.56
C LEU A 190 18.90 -17.88 -9.72
N THR A 191 18.14 -17.43 -10.71
CA THR A 191 17.84 -16.01 -10.97
C THR A 191 17.09 -15.40 -9.79
N PHE A 192 16.09 -16.10 -9.25
CA PHE A 192 15.39 -15.66 -8.03
C PHE A 192 16.31 -15.58 -6.81
N GLY A 193 17.28 -16.49 -6.69
CA GLY A 193 18.30 -16.45 -5.65
C GLY A 193 19.21 -15.20 -5.75
N LYS A 194 19.59 -14.80 -6.97
CA LYS A 194 20.33 -13.56 -7.23
C LYS A 194 19.51 -12.33 -6.82
N LEU A 195 18.27 -12.24 -7.30
CA LEU A 195 17.34 -11.18 -6.92
C LEU A 195 17.12 -11.10 -5.40
N ALA A 196 17.10 -12.25 -4.70
CA ALA A 196 16.88 -12.30 -3.26
C ALA A 196 18.08 -11.73 -2.48
N ARG A 197 19.30 -11.88 -3.02
CA ARG A 197 20.50 -11.23 -2.48
C ARG A 197 20.42 -9.72 -2.66
N ILE A 198 20.08 -9.24 -3.85
CA ILE A 198 19.92 -7.81 -4.13
C ILE A 198 18.84 -7.21 -3.20
N GLN A 199 17.71 -7.90 -3.03
CA GLN A 199 16.63 -7.52 -2.11
C GLN A 199 17.13 -7.32 -0.67
N GLN A 200 18.00 -8.20 -0.16
CA GLN A 200 18.57 -8.04 1.18
C GLN A 200 19.42 -6.78 1.31
N GLN A 201 20.13 -6.40 0.26
CA GLN A 201 20.94 -5.17 0.25
C GLN A 201 20.06 -3.92 0.15
N VAL A 202 19.07 -3.93 -0.73
CA VAL A 202 18.09 -2.85 -0.90
C VAL A 202 17.33 -2.58 0.40
N LYS A 203 16.94 -3.63 1.14
CA LYS A 203 16.31 -3.46 2.47
C LYS A 203 17.17 -2.67 3.46
N ARG A 204 18.50 -2.66 3.32
CA ARG A 204 19.40 -1.89 4.20
C ARG A 204 19.35 -0.39 3.91
N THR A 205 18.91 0.01 2.71
CA THR A 205 18.73 1.42 2.34
C THR A 205 17.36 1.96 2.71
N GLY A 206 16.45 1.11 3.22
CA GLY A 206 15.07 1.47 3.54
C GLY A 206 14.09 1.34 2.37
N SER A 207 14.58 0.92 1.20
CA SER A 207 13.77 0.57 0.04
C SER A 207 13.42 -0.93 -0.01
N GLU A 208 12.53 -1.33 -0.91
CA GLU A 208 12.16 -2.74 -1.11
C GLU A 208 12.00 -3.07 -2.61
N LEU A 209 12.52 -4.22 -3.04
CA LEU A 209 12.20 -4.82 -4.34
C LEU A 209 10.88 -5.58 -4.29
N ILE A 210 10.06 -5.34 -5.31
CA ILE A 210 8.79 -6.00 -5.54
C ILE A 210 8.90 -6.77 -6.85
N LEU A 211 8.55 -8.05 -6.84
CA LEU A 211 8.50 -8.85 -8.07
C LEU A 211 7.12 -8.71 -8.70
N ALA A 212 7.08 -8.36 -9.98
CA ALA A 212 5.85 -8.36 -10.77
C ALA A 212 5.90 -9.49 -11.80
N THR A 213 4.92 -10.39 -11.78
CA THR A 213 4.80 -11.45 -12.78
C THR A 213 3.37 -11.98 -12.96
N ASN A 214 3.04 -12.33 -14.20
CA ASN A 214 1.81 -13.01 -14.58
C ASN A 214 2.01 -14.51 -14.91
N SER A 215 3.24 -15.03 -14.82
CA SER A 215 3.55 -16.44 -15.12
C SER A 215 3.32 -17.33 -13.90
N ASP A 216 2.52 -18.39 -14.07
CA ASP A 216 2.32 -19.40 -13.05
C ASP A 216 3.58 -20.26 -12.84
N SER A 217 4.40 -20.45 -13.89
CA SER A 217 5.72 -21.10 -13.79
C SER A 217 6.64 -20.36 -12.80
N HIS A 218 6.63 -19.03 -12.82
CA HIS A 218 7.43 -18.23 -11.88
C HIS A 218 6.95 -18.37 -10.45
N ARG A 219 5.62 -18.32 -10.25
CA ARG A 219 5.02 -18.46 -8.91
C ARG A 219 5.32 -19.83 -8.33
N GLN A 220 5.22 -20.88 -9.15
CA GLN A 220 5.57 -22.24 -8.77
C GLN A 220 7.06 -22.32 -8.40
N THR A 221 7.95 -21.80 -9.23
CA THR A 221 9.40 -21.79 -8.98
C THR A 221 9.77 -21.02 -7.71
N LEU A 222 9.15 -19.86 -7.46
CA LEU A 222 9.32 -19.07 -6.25
C LEU A 222 8.84 -19.80 -4.99
N SER A 223 7.76 -20.59 -5.12
CA SER A 223 7.24 -21.44 -4.05
C SER A 223 8.19 -22.59 -3.76
N ASP A 224 8.58 -23.35 -4.78
CA ASP A 224 9.41 -24.56 -4.66
C ASP A 224 10.82 -24.26 -4.15
N SER A 225 11.38 -23.12 -4.57
CA SER A 225 12.70 -22.65 -4.10
C SER A 225 12.65 -21.96 -2.73
N GLY A 226 11.46 -21.61 -2.25
CA GLY A 226 11.27 -20.84 -1.01
C GLY A 226 11.70 -19.37 -1.11
N PHE A 227 12.01 -18.85 -2.29
CA PHE A 227 12.37 -17.44 -2.49
C PHE A 227 11.17 -16.50 -2.37
N GLY A 228 9.94 -17.00 -2.55
CA GLY A 228 8.71 -16.19 -2.48
C GLY A 228 8.57 -15.37 -1.19
N LYS A 229 9.13 -15.85 -0.06
CA LYS A 229 9.10 -15.12 1.22
C LYS A 229 9.95 -13.84 1.26
N HIS A 230 10.88 -13.67 0.31
CA HIS A 230 11.76 -12.51 0.26
C HIS A 230 11.13 -11.32 -0.45
N PHE A 231 10.08 -11.56 -1.24
CA PHE A 231 9.51 -10.58 -2.14
C PHE A 231 8.03 -10.39 -1.89
N LYS A 232 7.59 -9.16 -2.11
CA LYS A 232 6.18 -8.92 -2.42
C LYS A 232 5.96 -9.24 -3.89
N ILE A 233 4.98 -10.10 -4.17
CA ILE A 233 4.67 -10.53 -5.54
C ILE A 233 3.40 -9.82 -6.01
N LEU A 234 3.44 -9.25 -7.20
CA LEU A 234 2.31 -8.59 -7.84
C LEU A 234 2.05 -9.11 -9.25
N PRO A 235 0.81 -9.02 -9.75
CA PRO A 235 0.55 -9.19 -11.17
C PRO A 235 1.11 -8.01 -11.98
N ILE A 236 1.57 -8.29 -13.19
CA ILE A 236 1.89 -7.23 -14.17
C ILE A 236 0.56 -6.70 -14.75
N PRO A 237 0.35 -5.38 -14.79
CA PRO A 237 -0.77 -4.78 -15.50
C PRO A 237 -0.67 -5.02 -17.00
N ASP A 238 -1.75 -5.48 -17.64
CA ASP A 238 -1.73 -5.86 -19.06
C ASP A 238 -1.41 -4.65 -19.95
N ASP A 239 -1.88 -3.45 -19.58
CA ASP A 239 -1.60 -2.18 -20.24
C ASP A 239 -0.14 -1.69 -20.09
N LEU A 240 0.54 -2.10 -19.01
CA LEU A 240 1.95 -1.80 -18.80
C LEU A 240 2.82 -2.71 -19.69
N TRP A 241 2.46 -3.98 -19.78
CA TRP A 241 3.18 -4.95 -20.60
C TRP A 241 2.99 -4.71 -22.10
N GLU A 242 1.77 -4.34 -22.53
CA GLU A 242 1.49 -4.05 -23.95
C GLU A 242 2.18 -2.78 -24.45
N LYS A 243 2.32 -1.74 -23.62
CA LYS A 243 3.07 -0.52 -23.98
C LYS A 243 4.55 -0.82 -24.22
N GLU A 244 5.17 -1.62 -23.37
CA GLU A 244 6.58 -2.02 -23.49
C GLU A 244 6.81 -3.01 -24.63
N LYS A 245 5.85 -3.90 -24.93
CA LYS A 245 5.89 -4.75 -26.14
C LYS A 245 5.71 -3.94 -27.43
N GLY A 246 4.94 -2.86 -27.39
CA GLY A 246 4.61 -1.99 -28.53
C GLY A 246 5.76 -1.11 -29.04
N GLU A 247 6.80 -0.88 -28.23
CA GLU A 247 8.01 -0.14 -28.66
C GLU A 247 9.00 -0.99 -29.48
N LYS A 248 8.65 -2.23 -29.84
CA LYS A 248 9.41 -3.09 -30.76
C LYS A 248 8.81 -3.16 -32.18
N GLN A 249 8.54 -2.01 -32.80
CA GLN A 249 8.37 -1.92 -34.27
C GLN A 249 9.32 -0.90 -34.87
#